data_AF-A0A6C0DRL5-F1
#
_entry.id   AF-A0A6C0DRL5-F1
#
_cell.length_a   1.000
_cell.length_b   1.000
_cell.length_c   1.000
_cell.angle_alpha   90.00
_cell.angle_beta   90.00
_cell.angle_gamma   90.00
#
_symmetry.space_group_name_H-M   'P 1'
#
loop_
_entity.id
_entity.type
_entity.pdbx_description
1 polymer ?
#
loop_
_entity_poly.entity_id
_entity_poly.type
_entity_poly.pdbx_seq_one_letter_code
_entity_poly.pdbx_strand_id
1 'polypeptide(L)'
;MEFIDDGRLAKSSRDLYNRKLAQFIGFLPATRQSIDFIVDNPGLAVEALHKEKSISQSATNRHLFYSAVVAYLLHVPAGQRRAARIKQKWLEIQKANWEDHRAADMEELSDKAKAVVAAVKWKDVVAMRDKLPLGSDERLLLALYTYLPPVRADYFEVVINPPKSLIEKTKRNYLVLRDDGSGLLVLRNFKTAARYKEIRHELEGELLQEIHASLELNPRRFLFVMATDPKEAPSRDGFSKWANRVLKDLFKVPLTLTSLRHLFISTLDFTHMRAADLERVARMMGHGIAIQKEYQWLESGD
;
A
#
# COMPACT_ATOMS: atom_id res chain seq x y z
N MET A 1 -18.39 -27.90 0.64
CA MET A 1 -17.81 -26.68 1.22
C MET A 1 -18.35 -25.50 0.43
N GLU A 2 -19.06 -24.57 1.07
CA GLU A 2 -19.51 -23.34 0.40
C GLU A 2 -18.30 -22.40 0.33
N PHE A 3 -17.87 -22.03 -0.87
CA PHE A 3 -16.71 -21.16 -1.06
C PHE A 3 -17.11 -19.68 -1.04
N ILE A 4 -16.14 -18.81 -0.76
CA ILE A 4 -16.34 -17.37 -0.85
C ILE A 4 -16.49 -17.01 -2.33
N ASP A 5 -17.70 -16.62 -2.75
CA ASP A 5 -18.02 -16.16 -4.11
C ASP A 5 -18.57 -14.72 -4.15
N ASP A 6 -18.49 -13.99 -3.03
CA ASP A 6 -19.02 -12.64 -2.92
C ASP A 6 -18.31 -11.67 -3.90
N GLY A 7 -19.10 -11.11 -4.83
CA GLY A 7 -18.65 -10.17 -5.86
C GLY A 7 -18.04 -8.87 -5.31
N ARG A 8 -18.24 -8.55 -4.02
CA ARG A 8 -17.64 -7.39 -3.34
C ARG A 8 -16.14 -7.56 -3.06
N LEU A 9 -15.64 -8.80 -3.05
CA LEU A 9 -14.21 -9.08 -2.97
C LEU A 9 -13.58 -9.12 -4.36
N ALA A 10 -12.28 -8.80 -4.47
CA ALA A 10 -11.57 -9.02 -5.72
C ALA A 10 -11.43 -10.53 -6.00
N LYS A 11 -11.50 -10.95 -7.27
CA LYS A 11 -11.35 -12.37 -7.66
C LYS A 11 -10.06 -12.99 -7.10
N SER A 12 -8.95 -12.28 -7.18
CA SER A 12 -7.66 -12.74 -6.63
C SER A 12 -7.70 -12.96 -5.12
N SER A 13 -8.42 -12.13 -4.36
CA SER A 13 -8.63 -12.31 -2.93
C SER A 13 -9.50 -13.52 -2.63
N ARG A 14 -10.59 -13.73 -3.39
CA ARG A 14 -11.42 -14.93 -3.26
C ARG A 14 -10.61 -16.21 -3.51
N ASP A 15 -9.88 -16.25 -4.61
CA ASP A 15 -9.02 -17.40 -4.98
C ASP A 15 -7.94 -17.68 -3.93
N LEU A 16 -7.36 -16.63 -3.34
CA LEU A 16 -6.40 -16.77 -2.25
C LEU A 16 -7.04 -17.32 -0.97
N TYR A 17 -8.15 -16.73 -0.52
CA TYR A 17 -8.79 -17.13 0.73
C TYR A 17 -9.38 -18.53 0.65
N ASN A 18 -10.03 -18.89 -0.46
CA ASN A 18 -10.56 -20.24 -0.65
C ASN A 18 -9.44 -21.30 -0.61
N ARG A 19 -8.28 -21.03 -1.23
CA ARG A 19 -7.10 -21.90 -1.12
C ARG A 19 -6.59 -22.01 0.33
N LYS A 20 -6.54 -20.90 1.06
CA LYS A 20 -6.12 -20.90 2.47
C LYS A 20 -7.09 -21.66 3.37
N LEU A 21 -8.40 -21.53 3.16
CA LEU A 21 -9.39 -22.32 3.90
C LEU A 21 -9.24 -23.82 3.61
N ALA A 22 -9.06 -24.21 2.35
CA ALA A 22 -8.85 -25.61 1.98
C ALA A 22 -7.59 -26.20 2.64
N GLN A 23 -6.48 -25.44 2.61
CA GLN A 23 -5.26 -25.82 3.33
C GLN A 23 -5.50 -25.97 4.83
N PHE A 24 -6.17 -25.00 5.45
CA PHE A 24 -6.44 -25.00 6.89
C PHE A 24 -7.27 -26.22 7.31
N ILE A 25 -8.28 -26.57 6.51
CA ILE A 25 -9.08 -27.78 6.73
C ILE A 25 -8.19 -29.02 6.64
N GLY A 26 -7.28 -29.08 5.67
CA GLY A 26 -6.35 -30.19 5.50
C GLY A 26 -5.41 -30.41 6.69
N PHE A 27 -5.12 -29.37 7.49
CA PHE A 27 -4.29 -29.49 8.69
C PHE A 27 -5.01 -30.11 9.88
N LEU A 28 -6.34 -30.26 9.81
CA LEU A 28 -7.12 -30.88 10.87
C LEU A 28 -7.09 -32.41 10.74
N PRO A 29 -7.22 -33.15 11.87
CA PRO A 29 -7.43 -34.59 11.84
C PRO A 29 -8.65 -34.95 10.98
N ALA A 30 -8.63 -36.10 10.31
CA ALA A 30 -9.67 -36.53 9.36
C ALA A 30 -11.11 -36.38 9.89
N THR A 31 -11.33 -36.67 11.18
CA THR A 31 -12.63 -36.56 11.85
C THR A 31 -13.14 -35.12 12.03
N ARG A 32 -12.29 -34.12 11.78
CA ARG A 32 -12.53 -32.69 12.02
C ARG A 32 -12.31 -31.85 10.76
N GLN A 33 -12.06 -32.45 9.59
CA GLN A 33 -11.79 -31.73 8.35
C GLN A 33 -13.04 -31.05 7.78
N SER A 34 -13.48 -29.96 8.42
CA SER A 34 -14.59 -29.15 7.95
C SER A 34 -14.37 -27.67 8.24
N ILE A 35 -14.98 -26.82 7.41
CA ILE A 35 -14.99 -25.37 7.63
C ILE A 35 -15.72 -25.01 8.92
N ASP A 36 -16.77 -25.77 9.26
CA ASP A 36 -17.56 -25.56 10.46
C ASP A 36 -16.73 -25.83 11.71
N PHE A 37 -15.89 -26.88 11.70
CA PHE A 37 -14.98 -27.15 12.81
C PHE A 37 -14.02 -25.98 13.04
N ILE A 38 -13.38 -25.47 11.98
CA ILE A 38 -12.49 -24.30 12.08
C ILE A 38 -13.25 -23.15 12.70
N VAL A 39 -14.38 -22.78 12.10
CA VAL A 39 -15.14 -21.59 12.49
C VAL A 39 -15.62 -21.67 13.94
N ASP A 40 -16.18 -22.81 14.34
CA ASP A 40 -16.82 -22.98 15.64
C ASP A 40 -15.84 -23.32 16.77
N ASN A 41 -14.58 -23.68 16.45
CA ASN A 41 -13.55 -24.02 17.44
C ASN A 41 -12.25 -23.22 17.23
N PRO A 42 -12.27 -21.88 17.41
CA PRO A 42 -11.15 -21.01 17.05
C PRO A 42 -9.83 -21.39 17.72
N GLY A 43 -9.84 -21.75 19.00
CA GLY A 43 -8.63 -22.12 19.75
C GLY A 43 -7.98 -23.39 19.22
N LEU A 44 -8.78 -24.45 19.00
CA LEU A 44 -8.29 -25.72 18.46
C LEU A 44 -7.80 -25.58 17.02
N ALA A 45 -8.48 -24.75 16.21
CA ALA A 45 -8.05 -24.46 14.86
C ALA A 45 -6.71 -23.73 14.83
N VAL A 46 -6.54 -22.67 15.63
CA VAL A 46 -5.28 -21.94 15.77
C VAL A 46 -4.14 -22.87 16.23
N GLU A 47 -4.41 -23.72 17.22
CA GLU A 47 -3.42 -24.68 17.71
C GLU A 47 -2.98 -25.67 16.61
N ALA A 48 -3.92 -26.18 15.82
CA ALA A 48 -3.61 -27.04 14.69
C ALA A 48 -2.76 -26.32 13.63
N LEU A 49 -3.08 -25.06 13.32
CA LEU A 49 -2.28 -24.25 12.39
C LEU A 49 -0.85 -24.03 12.89
N HIS A 50 -0.68 -23.73 14.18
CA HIS A 50 0.63 -23.47 14.78
C HIS A 50 1.51 -24.73 14.84
N LYS A 51 0.91 -25.93 14.90
CA LYS A 51 1.64 -27.21 14.90
C LYS A 51 2.03 -27.68 13.50
N GLU A 52 1.47 -27.09 12.45
CA GLU A 52 1.73 -27.49 11.07
C GLU A 52 3.16 -27.12 10.64
N LYS A 53 3.93 -28.10 10.16
CA LYS A 53 5.34 -27.91 9.80
C LYS A 53 5.55 -27.71 8.29
N SER A 54 4.56 -28.03 7.47
CA SER A 54 4.63 -27.92 6.01
C SER A 54 4.50 -26.48 5.48
N ILE A 55 4.19 -25.51 6.36
CA ILE A 55 4.05 -24.10 5.99
C ILE A 55 5.01 -23.23 6.81
N SER A 56 5.37 -22.07 6.24
CA SER A 56 6.04 -21.02 7.02
C SER A 56 5.15 -20.58 8.18
N GLN A 57 5.69 -20.63 9.39
CA GLN A 57 5.04 -20.10 10.60
C GLN A 57 5.36 -18.61 10.79
N SER A 58 5.44 -17.83 9.71
CA SER A 58 5.54 -16.38 9.83
C SER A 58 4.20 -15.78 10.26
N ALA A 59 4.26 -14.68 11.01
CA ALA A 59 3.05 -13.95 11.41
C ALA A 59 2.22 -13.52 10.18
N THR A 60 2.89 -13.16 9.08
CA THR A 60 2.24 -12.78 7.81
C THR A 60 1.44 -13.96 7.23
N ASN A 61 2.02 -15.16 7.19
CA ASN A 61 1.33 -16.32 6.63
C ASN A 61 0.15 -16.74 7.51
N ARG A 62 0.31 -16.74 8.83
CA ARG A 62 -0.80 -16.98 9.77
C ARG A 62 -1.92 -15.97 9.61
N HIS A 63 -1.58 -14.69 9.45
CA HIS A 63 -2.57 -13.63 9.24
C HIS A 63 -3.44 -13.90 7.99
N LEU A 64 -2.87 -14.50 6.93
CA LEU A 64 -3.64 -14.87 5.74
C LEU A 64 -4.67 -15.98 6.03
N PHE A 65 -4.34 -16.96 6.88
CA PHE A 65 -5.29 -18.00 7.30
C PHE A 65 -6.42 -17.42 8.13
N TYR A 66 -6.11 -16.58 9.12
CA TYR A 66 -7.12 -15.93 9.96
C TYR A 66 -8.02 -14.99 9.14
N SER A 67 -7.42 -14.24 8.21
CA SER A 67 -8.17 -13.39 7.28
C SER A 67 -9.12 -14.18 6.39
N ALA A 68 -8.74 -15.40 5.98
CA ALA A 68 -9.61 -16.25 5.19
C ALA A 68 -10.85 -16.72 5.98
N VAL A 69 -10.68 -17.03 7.28
CA VAL A 69 -11.82 -17.38 8.16
C VAL A 69 -12.72 -16.18 8.43
N VAL A 70 -12.15 -15.00 8.69
CA VAL A 70 -12.92 -13.76 8.85
C VAL A 70 -13.67 -13.42 7.55
N ALA A 71 -13.04 -13.57 6.39
CA ALA A 71 -13.68 -13.35 5.10
C ALA A 71 -14.87 -14.31 4.90
N TYR A 72 -14.72 -15.60 5.26
CA TYR A 72 -15.83 -16.56 5.23
C TYR A 72 -17.00 -16.10 6.11
N LEU A 73 -16.72 -15.68 7.35
CA LEU A 73 -17.73 -15.21 8.31
C LEU A 73 -18.50 -13.97 7.85
N LEU A 74 -17.87 -13.11 7.06
CA LEU A 74 -18.47 -11.87 6.58
C LEU A 74 -19.19 -12.01 5.24
N HIS A 75 -18.74 -12.94 4.39
CA HIS A 75 -19.13 -12.99 2.97
C HIS A 75 -19.88 -14.25 2.54
N VAL A 76 -19.93 -15.28 3.39
CA VAL A 76 -20.66 -16.52 3.09
C VAL A 76 -21.92 -16.60 3.95
N PRO A 77 -23.11 -16.91 3.40
CA PRO A 77 -24.36 -16.95 4.17
C PRO A 77 -24.27 -17.87 5.40
N ALA A 78 -23.65 -19.03 5.28
CA ALA A 78 -23.41 -19.93 6.41
C ALA A 78 -22.53 -19.30 7.50
N GLY A 79 -21.48 -18.57 7.11
CA GLY A 79 -20.63 -17.81 8.04
C GLY A 79 -21.37 -16.63 8.70
N GLN A 80 -22.19 -15.91 7.95
CA GLN A 80 -22.97 -14.78 8.45
C GLN A 80 -24.01 -15.20 9.50
N ARG A 81 -24.53 -16.42 9.44
CA ARG A 81 -25.45 -16.96 10.45
C ARG A 81 -24.76 -17.37 11.76
N ARG A 82 -23.42 -17.40 11.82
CA ARG A 82 -22.70 -17.77 13.04
C ARG A 82 -22.90 -16.73 14.14
N ALA A 83 -22.87 -17.20 15.38
CA ALA A 83 -23.08 -16.36 16.57
C ALA A 83 -22.06 -15.22 16.64
N ALA A 84 -22.50 -14.05 17.12
CA ALA A 84 -21.64 -12.86 17.23
C ALA A 84 -20.35 -13.11 18.03
N ARG A 85 -20.43 -13.92 19.09
CA ARG A 85 -19.27 -14.32 19.91
C ARG A 85 -18.17 -15.03 19.09
N ILE A 86 -18.56 -15.85 18.11
CA ILE A 86 -17.61 -16.60 17.26
C ILE A 86 -16.92 -15.64 16.31
N LYS A 87 -17.69 -14.73 15.69
CA LYS A 87 -17.15 -13.68 14.83
C LYS A 87 -16.17 -12.79 15.58
N GLN A 88 -16.54 -12.36 16.78
CA GLN A 88 -15.72 -11.54 17.64
C GLN A 88 -14.41 -12.26 18.01
N LYS A 89 -14.47 -13.55 18.36
CA LYS A 89 -13.28 -14.32 18.70
C LYS A 89 -12.28 -14.43 17.55
N TRP A 90 -12.76 -14.64 16.32
CA TRP A 90 -11.90 -14.67 15.14
C TRP A 90 -11.29 -13.31 14.79
N LEU A 91 -12.04 -12.22 14.99
CA LEU A 91 -11.52 -10.86 14.86
C LEU A 91 -10.42 -10.57 15.89
N GLU A 92 -10.60 -11.02 17.14
CA GLU A 92 -9.57 -10.91 18.19
C GLU A 92 -8.32 -11.70 17.85
N ILE A 93 -8.44 -12.95 17.38
CA ILE A 93 -7.30 -13.77 16.94
C ILE A 93 -6.54 -13.09 15.80
N GLN A 94 -7.26 -12.60 14.80
CA GLN A 94 -6.67 -11.90 13.66
C GLN A 94 -5.94 -10.62 14.13
N LYS A 95 -6.56 -9.87 15.05
CA LYS A 95 -6.01 -8.63 15.62
C LYS A 95 -4.76 -8.92 16.47
N ALA A 96 -4.80 -9.89 17.37
CA ALA A 96 -3.67 -10.26 18.21
C ALA A 96 -2.45 -10.69 17.37
N ASN A 97 -2.65 -11.58 16.38
CA ASN A 97 -1.55 -11.96 15.47
C ASN A 97 -1.04 -10.76 14.64
N TRP A 98 -1.86 -9.75 14.38
CA TRP A 98 -1.43 -8.52 13.71
C TRP A 98 -0.62 -7.61 14.63
N GLU A 99 -0.98 -7.52 15.92
CA GLU A 99 -0.20 -6.80 16.93
C GLU A 99 1.16 -7.48 17.15
N ASP A 100 1.19 -8.81 17.24
CA ASP A 100 2.43 -9.60 17.30
C ASP A 100 3.29 -9.44 16.03
N HIS A 101 2.67 -9.44 14.84
CA HIS A 101 3.35 -9.16 13.57
C HIS A 101 4.01 -7.80 13.57
N ARG A 102 3.31 -6.78 14.07
CA ARG A 102 3.82 -5.42 14.12
C ARG A 102 4.95 -5.28 15.13
N ALA A 103 4.85 -5.92 16.29
CA ALA A 103 5.94 -5.94 17.27
C ALA A 103 7.19 -6.66 16.71
N ALA A 104 6.99 -7.81 16.07
CA ALA A 104 8.07 -8.56 15.42
C ALA A 104 8.70 -7.81 14.23
N ASP A 105 7.91 -7.16 13.36
CA ASP A 105 8.42 -6.34 12.26
C ASP A 105 9.26 -5.13 12.76
N MET A 106 8.95 -4.64 13.96
CA MET A 106 9.68 -3.54 14.59
C MET A 106 10.99 -4.02 15.23
N GLU A 107 11.01 -5.17 15.91
CA GLU A 107 12.24 -5.79 16.44
C GLU A 107 13.14 -6.35 15.31
N GLU A 108 12.52 -6.85 14.25
CA GLU A 108 13.15 -7.53 13.11
C GLU A 108 13.04 -6.67 11.84
N LEU A 109 13.22 -5.35 11.95
CA LEU A 109 13.50 -4.53 10.78
C LEU A 109 14.66 -5.20 10.02
N SER A 110 14.45 -5.55 8.75
CA SER A 110 15.53 -6.08 7.91
C SER A 110 16.75 -5.16 8.00
N ASP A 111 17.98 -5.68 7.88
CA ASP A 111 19.19 -4.84 7.93
C ASP A 111 19.12 -3.62 6.99
N LYS A 112 18.42 -3.79 5.85
CA LYS A 112 18.13 -2.71 4.91
C LYS A 112 17.22 -1.63 5.49
N ALA A 113 16.16 -2.01 6.20
CA ALA A 113 15.25 -1.07 6.84
C ALA A 113 15.93 -0.39 8.04
N LYS A 114 16.71 -1.12 8.85
CA LYS A 114 17.54 -0.56 9.94
C LYS A 114 18.53 0.49 9.41
N ALA A 115 19.25 0.16 8.32
CA ALA A 115 20.17 1.10 7.67
C ALA A 115 19.49 2.38 7.21
N VAL A 116 18.27 2.30 6.67
CA VAL A 116 17.50 3.47 6.25
C VAL A 116 17.04 4.31 7.46
N VAL A 117 16.44 3.68 8.48
CA VAL A 117 15.96 4.37 9.71
C VAL A 117 17.09 5.12 10.39
N ALA A 118 18.28 4.52 10.45
CA ALA A 118 19.46 5.10 11.07
C ALA A 118 20.06 6.26 10.25
N ALA A 119 19.98 6.20 8.92
CA ALA A 119 20.72 7.11 8.04
C ALA A 119 19.90 8.26 7.45
N VAL A 120 18.57 8.12 7.32
CA VAL A 120 17.74 9.09 6.59
C VAL A 120 16.51 9.45 7.40
N LYS A 121 16.33 10.74 7.66
CA LYS A 121 15.10 11.33 8.20
C LYS A 121 14.33 12.06 7.09
N TRP A 122 13.05 12.35 7.33
CA TRP A 122 12.21 13.04 6.34
C TRP A 122 12.78 14.39 5.88
N LYS A 123 13.35 15.16 6.81
CA LYS A 123 14.04 16.42 6.50
C LYS A 123 15.18 16.25 5.51
N ASP A 124 15.87 15.11 5.53
CA ASP A 124 16.99 14.83 4.62
C ASP A 124 16.47 14.55 3.20
N VAL A 125 15.27 13.97 3.09
CA VAL A 125 14.58 13.78 1.81
C VAL A 125 14.22 15.12 1.17
N VAL A 126 13.65 16.03 1.96
CA VAL A 126 13.32 17.40 1.51
C VAL A 126 14.59 18.16 1.13
N ALA A 127 15.64 18.12 1.97
CA ALA A 127 16.90 18.78 1.68
C ALA A 127 17.60 18.20 0.42
N MET A 128 17.48 16.89 0.16
CA MET A 128 18.01 16.28 -1.06
C MET A 128 17.25 16.77 -2.30
N ARG A 129 15.92 16.85 -2.25
CA ARG A 129 15.11 17.42 -3.34
C ARG A 129 15.60 18.82 -3.71
N ASP A 130 15.79 19.68 -2.71
CA ASP A 130 16.13 21.08 -2.94
C ASP A 130 17.54 21.28 -3.53
N LYS A 131 18.44 20.32 -3.31
CA LYS A 131 19.80 20.28 -3.87
C LYS A 131 19.86 19.80 -5.32
N LEU A 132 18.85 19.07 -5.79
CA LEU A 132 18.86 18.52 -7.14
C LEU A 132 18.61 19.63 -8.19
N PRO A 133 19.08 19.46 -9.43
CA PRO A 133 18.80 20.43 -10.49
C PRO A 133 17.30 20.58 -10.75
N LEU A 134 16.82 21.83 -10.82
CA LEU A 134 15.43 22.13 -11.15
C LEU A 134 15.02 21.46 -12.47
N GLY A 135 13.87 20.80 -12.47
CA GLY A 135 13.33 20.10 -13.65
C GLY A 135 13.91 18.70 -13.92
N SER A 136 14.94 18.26 -13.19
CA SER A 136 15.44 16.88 -13.33
C SER A 136 14.40 15.84 -12.90
N ASP A 137 14.46 14.63 -13.48
CA ASP A 137 13.51 13.56 -13.15
C ASP A 137 13.62 13.11 -11.69
N GLU A 138 14.84 13.13 -11.13
CA GLU A 138 15.10 12.82 -9.72
C GLU A 138 14.48 13.86 -8.80
N ARG A 139 14.60 15.16 -9.14
CA ARG A 139 13.99 16.24 -8.37
C ARG A 139 12.48 16.18 -8.47
N LEU A 140 11.92 15.97 -9.67
CA LEU A 140 10.49 15.79 -9.87
C LEU A 140 9.95 14.59 -9.08
N LEU A 141 10.68 13.47 -9.07
CA LEU A 141 10.33 12.30 -8.25
C LEU A 141 10.26 12.69 -6.76
N LEU A 142 11.30 13.33 -6.21
CA LEU A 142 11.25 13.73 -4.80
C LEU A 142 10.20 14.81 -4.53
N ALA A 143 9.97 15.74 -5.45
CA ALA A 143 8.93 16.77 -5.34
C ALA A 143 7.54 16.14 -5.20
N LEU A 144 7.19 15.17 -6.05
CA LEU A 144 5.91 14.46 -5.95
C LEU A 144 5.72 13.74 -4.60
N TYR A 145 6.80 13.18 -4.03
CA TYR A 145 6.71 12.43 -2.77
C TYR A 145 6.82 13.33 -1.54
N THR A 146 7.34 14.55 -1.67
CA THR A 146 7.51 15.49 -0.54
C THR A 146 6.40 16.53 -0.45
N TYR A 147 5.81 16.94 -1.59
CA TYR A 147 4.69 17.87 -1.63
C TYR A 147 3.32 17.17 -1.56
N LEU A 148 3.24 15.88 -1.91
CA LEU A 148 2.01 15.08 -1.76
C LEU A 148 2.25 13.92 -0.79
N PRO A 149 1.21 13.47 -0.05
CA PRO A 149 1.29 12.22 0.69
C PRO A 149 1.75 11.08 -0.23
N PRO A 150 2.82 10.34 0.14
CA PRO A 150 3.51 9.45 -0.78
C PRO A 150 2.65 8.24 -1.14
N VAL A 151 2.35 8.08 -2.42
CA VAL A 151 1.65 6.91 -2.97
C VAL A 151 2.63 5.74 -3.17
N ARG A 152 2.18 4.60 -3.71
CA ARG A 152 3.11 3.52 -4.09
C ARG A 152 3.76 3.85 -5.44
N ALA A 153 4.10 2.85 -6.24
CA ALA A 153 4.49 3.04 -7.64
C ALA A 153 3.31 3.45 -8.54
N ASP A 154 2.45 4.39 -8.11
CA ASP A 154 1.20 4.74 -8.77
C ASP A 154 1.38 5.88 -9.81
N TYR A 155 2.57 6.49 -9.92
CA TYR A 155 2.86 7.53 -10.94
C TYR A 155 3.33 6.99 -12.31
N PHE A 156 3.42 5.67 -12.49
CA PHE A 156 4.06 5.03 -13.65
C PHE A 156 3.43 5.31 -15.03
N GLU A 157 2.16 5.73 -15.10
CA GLU A 157 1.45 5.94 -16.37
C GLU A 157 0.56 7.19 -16.30
N VAL A 158 1.10 8.30 -15.80
CA VAL A 158 0.39 9.58 -15.72
C VAL A 158 0.48 10.29 -17.08
N VAL A 159 -0.64 10.36 -17.81
CA VAL A 159 -0.73 11.08 -19.09
C VAL A 159 -0.94 12.58 -18.83
N ILE A 160 -0.18 13.43 -19.49
CA ILE A 160 -0.28 14.89 -19.36
C ILE A 160 -1.28 15.43 -20.38
N ASN A 161 -2.20 16.29 -19.94
CA ASN A 161 -3.24 16.94 -20.74
C ASN A 161 -3.92 16.01 -21.76
N PRO A 162 -4.40 14.82 -21.35
CA PRO A 162 -5.07 13.92 -22.28
C PRO A 162 -6.39 14.53 -22.76
N PRO A 163 -6.83 14.19 -23.99
CA PRO A 163 -8.15 14.60 -24.45
C PRO A 163 -9.24 13.99 -23.56
N LYS A 164 -10.35 14.72 -23.38
CA LYS A 164 -11.48 14.31 -22.55
C LYS A 164 -11.98 12.90 -22.87
N SER A 165 -12.00 12.53 -24.15
CA SER A 165 -12.39 11.20 -24.62
C SER A 165 -11.51 10.07 -24.06
N LEU A 166 -10.22 10.31 -23.82
CA LEU A 166 -9.31 9.34 -23.20
C LEU A 166 -9.58 9.21 -21.70
N ILE A 167 -9.88 10.32 -21.03
CA ILE A 167 -10.21 10.35 -19.60
C ILE A 167 -11.49 9.55 -19.33
N GLU A 168 -12.49 9.63 -20.21
CA GLU A 168 -13.77 8.94 -20.06
C GLU A 168 -13.69 7.44 -20.41
N LYS A 169 -12.86 7.08 -21.39
CA LYS A 169 -12.76 5.70 -21.89
C LYS A 169 -11.74 4.84 -21.14
N THR A 170 -10.86 5.43 -20.33
CA THR A 170 -9.75 4.69 -19.70
C THR A 170 -9.66 4.90 -18.20
N LYS A 171 -9.03 3.94 -17.52
CA LYS A 171 -8.67 4.04 -16.09
C LYS A 171 -7.23 4.53 -15.88
N ARG A 172 -6.65 5.20 -16.89
CA ARG A 172 -5.29 5.72 -16.80
C ARG A 172 -5.21 6.86 -15.80
N ASN A 173 -4.02 7.02 -15.23
CA ASN A 173 -3.70 8.18 -14.41
C ASN A 173 -3.48 9.37 -15.35
N TYR A 174 -3.83 10.57 -14.90
CA TYR A 174 -3.63 11.75 -15.71
C TYR A 174 -3.36 12.99 -14.89
N LEU A 175 -2.71 13.95 -15.54
CA LEU A 175 -2.41 15.26 -15.04
C LEU A 175 -3.02 16.28 -16.02
N VAL A 176 -3.85 17.18 -15.50
CA VAL A 176 -4.34 18.35 -16.24
C VAL A 176 -3.59 19.58 -15.73
N LEU A 177 -2.85 20.25 -16.59
CA LEU A 177 -2.25 21.55 -16.35
C LEU A 177 -3.17 22.60 -16.99
N ARG A 178 -3.63 23.56 -16.20
CA ARG A 178 -4.57 24.60 -16.62
C ARG A 178 -3.81 25.91 -16.83
N ASP A 179 -4.32 26.74 -17.73
CA ASP A 179 -3.70 28.04 -18.07
C ASP A 179 -3.78 29.07 -16.92
N ASP A 180 -4.66 28.82 -15.93
CA ASP A 180 -4.82 29.66 -14.74
C ASP A 180 -3.73 29.44 -13.68
N GLY A 181 -2.72 28.63 -13.97
CA GLY A 181 -1.65 28.32 -13.03
C GLY A 181 -2.06 27.30 -11.95
N SER A 182 -3.11 26.52 -12.20
CA SER A 182 -3.48 25.37 -11.37
C SER A 182 -3.34 24.04 -12.14
N GLY A 183 -3.23 22.95 -11.40
CA GLY A 183 -3.19 21.61 -11.97
C GLY A 183 -4.08 20.62 -11.23
N LEU A 184 -4.37 19.49 -11.85
CA LEU A 184 -5.10 18.38 -11.24
C LEU A 184 -4.45 17.06 -11.61
N LEU A 185 -3.91 16.37 -10.61
CA LEU A 185 -3.42 15.00 -10.72
C LEU A 185 -4.50 14.02 -10.25
N VAL A 186 -4.84 13.07 -11.11
CA VAL A 186 -5.82 12.02 -10.80
C VAL A 186 -5.21 10.65 -11.00
N LEU A 187 -5.17 9.88 -9.91
CA LEU A 187 -4.74 8.49 -9.91
C LEU A 187 -5.96 7.57 -9.86
N ARG A 188 -6.13 6.73 -10.88
CA ARG A 188 -7.21 5.74 -11.03
C ARG A 188 -6.68 4.30 -11.10
N ASN A 189 -5.42 4.14 -11.47
CA ASN A 189 -4.72 2.88 -11.54
C ASN A 189 -3.86 2.66 -10.29
N PHE A 190 -4.50 2.26 -9.20
CA PHE A 190 -3.85 1.92 -7.92
C PHE A 190 -4.53 0.72 -7.24
N LYS A 191 -3.82 0.09 -6.31
CA LYS A 191 -4.20 -1.21 -5.68
C LYS A 191 -5.63 -1.25 -5.12
N THR A 192 -6.14 -0.12 -4.63
CA THR A 192 -7.43 -0.02 -3.92
C THR A 192 -8.49 0.77 -4.70
N ALA A 193 -8.27 0.99 -6.00
CA ALA A 193 -9.18 1.74 -6.87
C ALA A 193 -10.60 1.16 -6.92
N ALA A 194 -10.77 -0.15 -6.72
CA ALA A 194 -12.08 -0.79 -6.60
C ALA A 194 -12.93 -0.23 -5.45
N ARG A 195 -12.28 0.22 -4.35
CA ARG A 195 -12.94 0.78 -3.16
C ARG A 195 -13.01 2.30 -3.19
N TYR A 196 -11.92 2.97 -3.56
CA TYR A 196 -11.81 4.44 -3.44
C TYR A 196 -12.02 5.20 -4.76
N LYS A 197 -12.23 4.49 -5.87
CA LYS A 197 -12.46 4.98 -7.25
C LYS A 197 -11.30 5.80 -7.83
N GLU A 198 -10.88 6.88 -7.17
CA GLU A 198 -9.79 7.75 -7.60
C GLU A 198 -9.15 8.51 -6.43
N ILE A 199 -7.88 8.87 -6.59
CA ILE A 199 -7.16 9.80 -5.71
C ILE A 199 -6.98 11.08 -6.52
N ARG A 200 -7.35 12.22 -5.94
CA ARG A 200 -7.28 13.54 -6.58
C ARG A 200 -6.36 14.45 -5.77
N HIS A 201 -5.46 15.14 -6.46
CA HIS A 201 -4.65 16.21 -5.91
C HIS A 201 -4.82 17.43 -6.81
N GLU A 202 -5.44 18.48 -6.29
CA GLU A 202 -5.27 19.81 -6.88
C GLU A 202 -3.83 20.24 -6.63
N LEU A 203 -3.19 20.76 -7.66
CA LEU A 203 -1.78 21.13 -7.67
C LEU A 203 -1.69 22.65 -7.83
N GLU A 204 -0.91 23.26 -6.95
CA GLU A 204 -0.62 24.69 -6.95
C GLU A 204 0.77 24.92 -6.36
N GLY A 205 1.30 26.13 -6.50
CA GLY A 205 2.56 26.54 -5.88
C GLY A 205 3.77 25.73 -6.36
N GLU A 206 4.64 25.35 -5.42
CA GLU A 206 5.98 24.80 -5.70
C GLU A 206 5.94 23.51 -6.50
N LEU A 207 5.03 22.58 -6.21
CA LEU A 207 4.95 21.32 -6.95
C LEU A 207 4.59 21.55 -8.42
N LEU A 208 3.72 22.52 -8.70
CA LEU A 208 3.35 22.84 -10.07
C LEU A 208 4.53 23.47 -10.82
N GLN A 209 5.32 24.32 -10.15
CA GLN A 209 6.55 24.87 -10.72
C GLN A 209 7.58 23.78 -11.04
N GLU A 210 7.76 22.79 -10.16
CA GLU A 210 8.64 21.63 -10.40
C GLU A 210 8.20 20.83 -11.64
N ILE A 211 6.89 20.63 -11.81
CA ILE A 211 6.33 19.97 -12.98
C ILE A 211 6.60 20.78 -14.26
N HIS A 212 6.30 22.08 -14.25
CA HIS A 212 6.53 22.95 -15.42
C HIS A 212 8.00 22.98 -15.81
N ALA A 213 8.91 23.21 -14.86
CA ALA A 213 10.35 23.22 -15.15
C ALA A 213 10.83 21.88 -15.72
N SER A 214 10.28 20.76 -15.25
CA SER A 214 10.61 19.45 -15.80
C SER A 214 10.10 19.25 -17.22
N LEU A 215 8.92 19.78 -17.55
CA LEU A 215 8.34 19.70 -18.89
C LEU A 215 8.97 20.67 -19.88
N GLU A 216 9.45 21.83 -19.42
CA GLU A 216 10.26 22.75 -20.22
C GLU A 216 11.60 22.14 -20.60
N LEU A 217 12.26 21.46 -19.65
CA LEU A 217 13.53 20.79 -19.91
C LEU A 217 13.36 19.57 -20.84
N ASN A 218 12.34 18.75 -20.58
CA ASN A 218 12.08 17.51 -21.32
C ASN A 218 10.59 17.41 -21.70
N PRO A 219 10.15 18.02 -22.81
CA PRO A 219 8.77 17.93 -23.27
C PRO A 219 8.37 16.48 -23.56
N ARG A 220 7.27 16.02 -22.95
CA ARG A 220 6.85 14.62 -22.99
C ARG A 220 5.37 14.44 -22.75
N ARG A 221 4.83 13.31 -23.20
CA ARG A 221 3.39 12.96 -23.08
C ARG A 221 3.04 12.36 -21.72
N PHE A 222 3.98 11.68 -21.08
CA PHE A 222 3.80 11.04 -19.77
C PHE A 222 4.70 11.72 -18.75
N LEU A 223 4.23 11.83 -17.50
CA LEU A 223 4.97 12.49 -16.43
C LEU A 223 6.37 11.91 -16.22
N PHE A 224 6.49 10.60 -16.35
CA PHE A 224 7.75 9.87 -16.47
C PHE A 224 7.71 8.98 -17.70
N VAL A 225 8.84 8.81 -18.36
CA VAL A 225 8.98 8.04 -19.61
C VAL A 225 10.07 6.98 -19.47
N MET A 226 10.08 6.01 -20.37
CA MET A 226 11.11 4.98 -20.40
C MET A 226 12.43 5.57 -20.88
N ALA A 227 13.54 5.21 -20.22
CA ALA A 227 14.89 5.60 -20.69
C ALA A 227 15.22 5.04 -22.08
N THR A 228 14.58 3.93 -22.48
CA THR A 228 14.74 3.31 -23.80
C THR A 228 13.86 3.94 -24.88
N ASP A 229 12.74 4.54 -24.48
CA ASP A 229 11.83 5.22 -25.41
C ASP A 229 11.09 6.37 -24.69
N PRO A 230 11.45 7.63 -24.97
CA PRO A 230 10.84 8.79 -24.31
C PRO A 230 9.36 9.02 -24.72
N LYS A 231 8.81 8.23 -25.65
CA LYS A 231 7.40 8.30 -26.05
C LYS A 231 6.50 7.38 -25.24
N GLU A 232 7.08 6.42 -24.51
CA GLU A 232 6.36 5.38 -23.79
C GLU A 232 6.44 5.57 -22.27
N ALA A 233 5.35 5.25 -21.58
CA ALA A 233 5.32 5.24 -20.13
C ALA A 233 6.01 3.98 -19.57
N PRO A 234 6.66 4.07 -18.40
CA PRO A 234 7.14 2.86 -17.72
C PRO A 234 5.99 1.98 -17.27
N SER A 235 6.22 0.67 -17.17
CA SER A 235 5.30 -0.21 -16.42
C SER A 235 5.39 0.09 -14.92
N ARG A 236 4.40 -0.33 -14.13
CA ARG A 236 4.43 -0.15 -12.66
C ARG A 236 5.69 -0.71 -12.03
N ASP A 237 6.09 -1.91 -12.45
CA ASP A 237 7.32 -2.55 -11.98
C ASP A 237 8.57 -1.80 -12.46
N GLY A 238 8.58 -1.36 -13.71
CA GLY A 238 9.65 -0.54 -14.28
C GLY A 238 9.85 0.77 -13.52
N PHE A 239 8.77 1.50 -13.26
CA PHE A 239 8.78 2.73 -12.47
C PHE A 239 9.27 2.46 -11.03
N SER A 240 8.76 1.42 -10.38
CA SER A 240 9.20 1.03 -9.03
C SER A 240 10.70 0.75 -8.97
N LYS A 241 11.22 -0.02 -9.93
CA LYS A 241 12.66 -0.35 -10.02
C LYS A 241 13.52 0.88 -10.30
N TRP A 242 13.08 1.75 -11.21
CA TRP A 242 13.78 3.00 -11.51
C TRP A 242 13.79 3.93 -10.30
N ALA A 243 12.64 4.21 -9.70
CA ALA A 243 12.54 5.10 -8.54
C ALA A 243 13.36 4.59 -7.35
N ASN A 244 13.31 3.28 -7.04
CA ASN A 244 14.13 2.70 -5.98
C ASN A 244 15.64 2.78 -6.27
N ARG A 245 16.04 2.69 -7.54
CA ARG A 245 17.44 2.89 -7.94
C ARG A 245 17.86 4.33 -7.72
N VAL A 246 17.07 5.29 -8.19
CA VAL A 246 17.30 6.73 -7.97
C VAL A 246 17.44 7.02 -6.47
N LEU A 247 16.51 6.54 -5.64
CA LEU A 247 16.57 6.72 -4.19
C LEU A 247 17.84 6.10 -3.59
N LYS A 248 18.22 4.88 -3.99
CA LYS A 248 19.45 4.26 -3.53
C LYS A 248 20.68 5.07 -3.93
N ASP A 249 20.70 5.60 -5.15
CA ASP A 249 21.84 6.35 -5.66
C ASP A 249 21.96 7.73 -5.01
N LEU A 250 20.85 8.37 -4.67
CA LEU A 250 20.83 9.66 -3.98
C LEU A 250 21.26 9.55 -2.52
N PHE A 251 20.73 8.56 -1.78
CA PHE A 251 20.91 8.47 -0.33
C PHE A 251 21.98 7.45 0.11
N LYS A 252 22.55 6.69 -0.85
CA LYS A 252 23.58 5.66 -0.62
C LYS A 252 23.20 4.56 0.37
N VAL A 253 21.90 4.42 0.63
CA VAL A 253 21.29 3.37 1.46
C VAL A 253 20.16 2.71 0.67
N PRO A 254 19.68 1.51 1.01
CA PRO A 254 18.62 0.81 0.26
C PRO A 254 17.22 1.44 0.48
N LEU A 255 17.10 2.76 0.27
CA LEU A 255 15.87 3.53 0.35
C LEU A 255 14.95 3.16 -0.81
N THR A 256 13.67 2.92 -0.50
CA THR A 256 12.64 2.55 -1.49
C THR A 256 11.44 3.49 -1.41
N LEU A 257 10.54 3.41 -2.39
CA LEU A 257 9.24 4.09 -2.33
C LEU A 257 8.44 3.72 -1.07
N THR A 258 8.55 2.46 -0.61
CA THR A 258 7.95 2.03 0.66
C THR A 258 8.60 2.74 1.84
N SER A 259 9.93 2.88 1.83
CA SER A 259 10.68 3.61 2.88
C SER A 259 10.26 5.08 2.96
N LEU A 260 10.05 5.77 1.83
CA LEU A 260 9.54 7.15 1.83
C LEU A 260 8.17 7.26 2.52
N ARG A 261 7.31 6.25 2.34
CA ARG A 261 6.00 6.20 3.01
C ARG A 261 6.14 6.06 4.51
N HIS A 262 7.07 5.23 4.98
CA HIS A 262 7.39 5.13 6.41
C HIS A 262 7.92 6.45 6.97
N LEU A 263 8.92 7.05 6.29
CA LEU A 263 9.52 8.31 6.73
C LEU A 263 8.49 9.44 6.82
N PHE A 264 7.62 9.58 5.82
CA PHE A 264 6.54 10.57 5.85
C PHE A 264 5.57 10.31 7.00
N ILE A 265 5.10 9.07 7.15
CA ILE A 265 4.15 8.71 8.21
C ILE A 265 4.73 8.93 9.60
N SER A 266 6.03 8.68 9.80
CA SER A 266 6.71 8.97 11.06
C SER A 266 6.76 10.47 11.41
N THR A 267 6.46 11.38 10.48
CA THR A 267 6.30 12.81 10.80
C THR A 267 4.89 13.18 11.27
N LEU A 268 3.92 12.28 11.12
CA LEU A 268 2.54 12.52 11.54
C LEU A 268 2.38 12.28 13.03
N ASP A 269 1.78 13.25 13.71
CA ASP A 269 1.41 13.11 15.11
C ASP A 269 0.06 12.39 15.23
N PHE A 270 0.09 11.07 15.33
CA PHE A 270 -1.12 10.25 15.49
C PHE A 270 -1.83 10.47 16.83
N THR A 271 -1.17 11.08 17.82
CA THR A 271 -1.73 11.33 19.14
C THR A 271 -2.63 12.56 19.12
N HIS A 272 -2.23 13.60 18.37
CA HIS A 272 -2.94 14.88 18.35
C HIS A 272 -3.70 15.15 17.04
N MET A 273 -3.41 14.43 15.95
CA MET A 273 -4.19 14.55 14.71
C MET A 273 -5.61 14.02 14.87
N ARG A 274 -6.58 14.78 14.38
CA ARG A 274 -7.98 14.34 14.32
C ARG A 274 -8.11 13.12 13.40
N ALA A 275 -9.01 12.20 13.75
CA ALA A 275 -9.29 11.00 12.95
C ALA A 275 -9.64 11.31 11.49
N ALA A 276 -10.37 12.40 11.23
CA ALA A 276 -10.73 12.85 9.87
C ALA A 276 -9.49 13.26 9.05
N ASP A 277 -8.48 13.86 9.68
CA ASP A 277 -7.24 14.26 9.02
C ASP A 277 -6.38 13.03 8.70
N LEU A 278 -6.30 12.06 9.63
CA LEU A 278 -5.65 10.77 9.39
C LEU A 278 -6.34 9.99 8.26
N GLU A 279 -7.68 10.01 8.20
CA GLU A 279 -8.43 9.37 7.12
C GLU A 279 -8.20 10.05 5.77
N ARG A 280 -8.09 11.38 5.75
CA ARG A 280 -7.76 12.14 4.54
C ARG A 280 -6.37 11.76 4.03
N VAL A 281 -5.35 11.73 4.90
CA VAL A 281 -3.99 11.30 4.54
C VAL A 281 -3.99 9.86 4.03
N ALA A 282 -4.68 8.94 4.72
CA ALA A 282 -4.75 7.53 4.31
C ALA A 282 -5.33 7.38 2.90
N ARG A 283 -6.42 8.11 2.62
CA ARG A 283 -7.07 8.14 1.30
C ARG A 283 -6.13 8.70 0.23
N MET A 284 -5.42 9.80 0.52
CA MET A 284 -4.44 10.40 -0.39
C MET A 284 -3.27 9.46 -0.69
N MET A 285 -2.86 8.62 0.27
CA MET A 285 -1.80 7.62 0.08
C MET A 285 -2.31 6.28 -0.52
N GLY A 286 -3.60 6.16 -0.81
CA GLY A 286 -4.23 4.99 -1.44
C GLY A 286 -4.45 3.79 -0.51
N HIS A 287 -4.68 4.02 0.79
CA HIS A 287 -4.99 2.97 1.76
C HIS A 287 -5.98 3.43 2.85
N GLY A 288 -6.29 2.55 3.81
CA GLY A 288 -7.07 2.87 5.01
C GLY A 288 -6.18 3.25 6.20
N ILE A 289 -6.79 3.72 7.29
CA ILE A 289 -6.11 4.15 8.52
C ILE A 289 -5.32 3.00 9.17
N ALA A 290 -5.84 1.76 9.14
CA ALA A 290 -5.15 0.60 9.71
C ALA A 290 -3.77 0.39 9.08
N ILE A 291 -3.71 0.41 7.74
CA ILE A 291 -2.46 0.35 6.97
C ILE A 291 -1.58 1.58 7.22
N GLN A 292 -2.19 2.75 7.47
CA GLN A 292 -1.42 3.95 7.81
C GLN A 292 -0.66 3.77 9.12
N LYS A 293 -1.30 3.18 10.14
CA LYS A 293 -0.63 2.88 11.41
C LYS A 293 0.52 1.89 11.23
N GLU A 294 0.45 0.94 10.29
CA GLU A 294 1.56 -0.02 10.00
C GLU A 294 2.83 0.68 9.51
N TYR A 295 2.71 1.86 8.90
CA TYR A 295 3.85 2.61 8.39
C TYR A 295 4.63 3.36 9.47
N GLN A 296 4.14 3.43 10.71
CA GLN A 296 4.82 4.15 11.78
C GLN A 296 6.06 3.37 12.25
N TRP A 297 7.24 3.89 11.96
CA TRP A 297 8.43 3.54 12.72
C TRP A 297 8.37 4.31 14.03
N LEU A 298 8.16 3.61 15.14
CA LEU A 298 8.39 4.15 16.47
C LEU A 298 9.90 4.28 16.64
N GLU A 299 10.40 5.49 16.88
CA GLU A 299 11.74 5.65 17.41
C GLU A 299 11.78 4.92 18.74
N SER A 300 12.74 4.00 18.92
CA SER A 300 13.05 3.45 20.23
C SER A 300 13.36 4.65 21.13
N GLY A 301 12.53 4.88 22.14
CA GLY A 301 12.74 5.99 23.06
C GLY A 301 14.12 5.88 23.72
N ASP A 302 14.79 7.03 23.82
CA ASP A 302 15.77 7.27 24.89
C ASP A 302 15.09 7.21 26.26
#